data_AF-A0A3D5JIL9-F1
#
_entry.id   AF-A0A3D5JIL9-F1
#
_cell.length_a   1.000
_cell.length_b   1.000
_cell.length_c   1.000
_cell.angle_alpha   90.00
_cell.angle_beta   90.00
_cell.angle_gamma   90.00
#
_symmetry.space_group_name_H-M   'P 1'
#
loop_
_entity.id
_entity.type
_entity.pdbx_description
1 polymer ?
#
loop_
_entity_poly.entity_id
_entity_poly.type
_entity_poly.pdbx_seq_one_letter_code
_entity_poly.pdbx_strand_id
1 'polypeptide(L)'
;LIHAMQHACDTGSYESWKKYAALVGSQGPINLRDLMDFKTGRESMKIEDVESITRIRKRLVSPGISLGALSPEAHETLSIAMNRIGAKSDSGEGGEDPARFQLRENGDNPSSAIKQIASGRFGVTAEYLNSCKEIEIKVAQGAKPGEGGQLPGIKVD
;
A
#
# COMPACT_ATOMS: atom_id res chain seq x y z
N LEU A 1 17.62 -9.54 -5.81
CA LEU A 1 16.78 -8.35 -5.52
C LEU A 1 15.90 -8.54 -4.30
N ILE A 2 15.01 -9.53 -4.28
CA ILE A 2 14.04 -9.77 -3.18
C ILE A 2 14.74 -9.87 -1.81
N HIS A 3 15.75 -10.76 -1.69
CA HIS A 3 16.51 -10.91 -0.44
C HIS A 3 17.20 -9.62 0.02
N ALA A 4 17.69 -8.79 -0.91
CA ALA A 4 18.34 -7.52 -0.56
C ALA A 4 17.33 -6.52 0.00
N MET A 5 16.11 -6.47 -0.56
CA MET A 5 15.01 -5.64 -0.04
C MET A 5 14.56 -6.12 1.35
N GLN A 6 14.33 -7.42 1.51
CA GLN A 6 13.92 -8.02 2.79
C GLN A 6 14.95 -7.73 3.88
N HIS A 7 16.23 -8.02 3.62
CA HIS A 7 17.31 -7.74 4.55
C HIS A 7 17.39 -6.26 4.95
N ALA A 8 17.18 -5.33 4.01
CA ALA A 8 17.18 -3.90 4.30
C ALA A 8 16.02 -3.51 5.24
N CYS A 9 14.81 -4.01 4.98
CA CYS A 9 13.63 -3.75 5.81
C CYS A 9 13.75 -4.39 7.20
N ASP A 10 14.21 -5.65 7.28
CA ASP A 10 14.30 -6.41 8.53
C ASP A 10 15.35 -5.83 9.47
N THR A 11 16.45 -5.29 8.93
CA THR A 11 17.53 -4.68 9.72
C THR A 11 17.35 -3.18 9.94
N GLY A 12 16.40 -2.53 9.26
CA GLY A 12 16.25 -1.08 9.27
C GLY A 12 17.43 -0.31 8.65
N SER A 13 18.28 -0.97 7.85
CA SER A 13 19.51 -0.38 7.31
C SER A 13 19.26 0.37 5.99
N TYR A 14 19.36 1.71 6.04
CA TYR A 14 19.26 2.54 4.83
C TYR A 14 20.42 2.30 3.85
N GLU A 15 21.60 1.94 4.33
CA GLU A 15 22.72 1.54 3.45
C GLU A 15 22.39 0.26 2.68
N SER A 16 21.77 -0.73 3.33
CA SER A 16 21.27 -1.94 2.66
C SER A 16 20.17 -1.61 1.66
N TRP A 17 19.29 -0.64 1.98
CA TRP A 17 18.26 -0.16 1.06
C TRP A 17 18.87 0.48 -0.20
N LYS A 18 19.88 1.35 -0.05
CA LYS A 18 20.59 1.95 -1.20
C LYS A 18 21.25 0.90 -2.08
N LYS A 19 21.81 -0.17 -1.50
CA LYS A 19 22.35 -1.31 -2.26
C LYS A 19 21.25 -2.01 -3.06
N TYR A 20 20.10 -2.28 -2.44
CA TYR A 20 18.94 -2.83 -3.16
C TYR A 20 18.52 -1.93 -4.33
N ALA A 21 18.36 -0.63 -4.10
CA ALA A 21 17.97 0.33 -5.13
C ALA A 21 18.96 0.38 -6.30
N ALA A 22 20.27 0.36 -6.02
CA ALA A 22 21.30 0.30 -7.05
C ALA A 22 21.23 -0.98 -7.89
N LEU A 23 20.98 -2.14 -7.26
CA LEU A 23 20.81 -3.40 -7.97
C LEU A 23 19.57 -3.41 -8.87
N VAL A 24 18.49 -2.70 -8.48
CA VAL A 24 17.30 -2.52 -9.34
C VAL A 24 17.65 -1.63 -10.54
N GLY A 25 18.36 -0.52 -10.31
CA GLY A 25 18.75 0.42 -11.37
C GLY A 25 19.76 -0.16 -12.39
N SER A 26 20.52 -1.18 -12.02
CA SER A 26 21.53 -1.79 -12.90
C SER A 26 20.99 -2.87 -13.85
N GLN A 27 19.68 -3.15 -13.88
CA GLN A 27 19.10 -4.25 -14.67
C GLN A 27 19.00 -3.97 -16.19
N GLY A 28 19.49 -2.82 -16.66
CA GLY A 28 19.22 -2.34 -18.02
C GLY A 28 17.75 -1.92 -18.20
N PRO A 29 17.37 -1.31 -19.33
CA PRO A 29 16.01 -0.82 -19.53
C PRO A 29 14.98 -1.95 -19.66
N ILE A 30 13.93 -1.92 -18.83
CA ILE A 30 12.79 -2.87 -18.85
C ILE A 30 11.47 -2.13 -19.10
N ASN A 31 11.34 -0.92 -18.58
CA ASN A 31 10.16 -0.07 -18.64
C ASN A 31 10.47 1.23 -19.38
N LEU A 32 9.44 1.91 -19.89
CA LEU A 32 9.61 3.22 -20.56
C LEU A 32 10.35 4.25 -19.70
N ARG A 33 10.13 4.24 -18.37
CA ARG A 33 10.82 5.14 -17.44
C ARG A 33 12.33 4.93 -17.36
N ASP A 34 12.82 3.76 -17.76
CA ASP A 34 14.25 3.46 -17.76
C ASP A 34 14.98 4.09 -18.96
N LEU A 35 14.22 4.62 -19.93
CA LEU A 35 14.73 5.39 -21.08
C LEU A 35 14.73 6.91 -20.81
N MET A 36 14.35 7.34 -19.61
CA MET A 36 14.22 8.74 -19.22
C MET A 36 15.24 9.10 -18.15
N ASP A 37 15.70 10.36 -18.14
CA ASP A 37 16.57 10.91 -17.11
C ASP A 37 16.15 12.32 -16.70
N PHE A 38 16.53 12.73 -15.49
CA PHE A 38 16.23 14.04 -14.94
C PHE A 38 17.26 15.07 -15.41
N LYS A 39 16.89 15.92 -16.38
CA LYS A 39 17.66 17.12 -16.70
C LYS A 39 17.30 18.23 -15.73
N THR A 40 18.21 18.58 -14.83
CA THR A 40 18.02 19.69 -13.89
C THR A 40 18.82 20.92 -14.35
N GLY A 41 18.21 22.10 -14.27
CA GLY A 41 18.86 23.40 -14.48
C GLY A 41 18.91 24.23 -13.20
N ARG A 42 18.70 23.60 -12.04
CA ARG A 42 18.66 24.24 -10.73
C ARG A 42 19.91 23.83 -9.95
N GLU A 43 20.39 24.72 -9.11
CA GLU A 43 21.45 24.38 -8.16
C GLU A 43 20.94 23.32 -7.16
N SER A 44 21.86 22.47 -6.71
CA SER A 44 21.54 21.50 -5.67
C SER A 44 21.19 22.22 -4.37
N MET A 45 20.21 21.68 -3.66
CA MET A 45 19.82 22.18 -2.34
C MET A 45 20.29 21.22 -1.26
N LYS A 46 20.37 21.73 -0.03
CA LYS A 46 20.69 20.92 1.13
C LYS A 46 19.52 19.99 1.44
N ILE A 47 19.81 18.78 1.92
CA ILE A 47 18.77 17.78 2.22
C ILE A 47 17.86 18.25 3.36
N GLU A 48 18.37 19.09 4.26
CA GLU A 48 17.61 19.66 5.37
C GLU A 48 16.52 20.64 4.90
N ASP A 49 16.68 21.21 3.71
CA ASP A 49 15.72 22.11 3.08
C ASP A 49 14.64 21.34 2.29
N VAL A 50 14.79 20.01 2.14
CA VAL A 50 13.81 19.16 1.46
C VAL A 50 12.65 18.86 2.40
N GLU A 51 11.45 18.71 1.83
CA GLU A 51 10.25 18.33 2.57
C GLU A 51 10.49 17.07 3.42
N SER A 52 10.04 17.09 4.68
CA SER A 52 10.31 16.01 5.62
C SER A 52 9.69 14.67 5.21
N ILE A 53 10.31 13.58 5.63
CA ILE A 53 9.83 12.20 5.40
C ILE A 53 8.38 12.04 5.88
N THR A 54 8.04 12.64 7.03
CA THR A 54 6.68 12.62 7.59
C THR A 54 5.64 13.19 6.62
N ARG A 55 6.00 14.20 5.83
CA ARG A 55 5.09 14.77 4.82
C ARG A 55 5.12 14.00 3.52
N ILE A 56 6.30 13.58 3.05
CA ILE A 56 6.44 12.78 1.83
C ILE A 56 5.65 11.47 1.94
N ARG A 57 5.83 10.72 3.03
CA ARG A 57 5.21 9.39 3.20
C ARG A 57 3.68 9.44 3.27
N LYS A 58 3.07 10.58 3.64
CA LYS A 58 1.61 10.77 3.62
C LYS A 58 1.01 10.72 2.21
N ARG A 59 1.84 10.92 1.18
CA ARG A 59 1.44 10.77 -0.23
C ARG A 59 1.44 9.31 -0.69
N LEU A 60 2.05 8.41 0.08
CA LEU A 60 2.09 6.99 -0.22
C LEU A 60 0.81 6.32 0.29
N VAL A 61 0.35 5.33 -0.46
CA VAL A 61 -0.82 4.52 -0.14
C VAL A 61 -0.45 3.05 -0.33
N SER A 62 -0.87 2.19 0.61
CA SER A 62 -0.85 0.75 0.40
C SER A 62 -2.10 0.39 -0.41
N PRO A 63 -1.95 -0.22 -1.60
CA PRO A 63 -3.07 -0.43 -2.53
C PRO A 63 -4.10 -1.41 -1.96
N GLY A 64 -5.31 -1.37 -2.51
CA GLY A 64 -6.39 -2.27 -2.12
C GLY A 64 -6.09 -3.70 -2.55
N ILE A 65 -5.80 -4.57 -1.59
CA ILE A 65 -5.62 -6.02 -1.80
C ILE A 65 -6.59 -6.72 -0.87
N SER A 66 -7.53 -7.49 -1.41
CA SER A 66 -8.66 -7.99 -0.64
C SER A 66 -8.26 -8.93 0.50
N LEU A 67 -8.99 -8.85 1.61
CA LEU A 67 -9.09 -9.96 2.55
C LEU A 67 -9.56 -11.21 1.78
N GLY A 68 -8.93 -12.37 2.04
CA GLY A 68 -9.08 -13.58 1.25
C GLY A 68 -8.02 -13.71 0.15
N ALA A 69 -7.59 -12.63 -0.50
CA ALA A 69 -6.39 -12.67 -1.36
C ALA A 69 -5.12 -12.72 -0.49
N LEU A 70 -5.05 -11.83 0.50
CA LEU A 70 -4.09 -11.88 1.61
C LEU A 70 -4.69 -12.60 2.81
N SER A 71 -3.82 -13.07 3.71
CA SER A 71 -4.25 -13.53 5.03
C SER A 71 -4.72 -12.34 5.89
N PRO A 72 -5.53 -12.57 6.93
CA PRO A 72 -5.92 -11.54 7.88
C PRO A 72 -4.72 -10.80 8.49
N GLU A 73 -3.66 -11.51 8.86
CA GLU A 73 -2.45 -10.93 9.48
C GLU A 73 -1.73 -9.98 8.52
N ALA A 74 -1.59 -10.38 7.25
CA ALA A 74 -0.95 -9.54 6.25
C ALA A 74 -1.77 -8.28 5.97
N HIS A 75 -3.09 -8.43 5.87
CA HIS A 75 -4.01 -7.31 5.62
C HIS A 75 -4.02 -6.30 6.77
N GLU A 76 -4.09 -6.78 8.02
CA GLU A 76 -4.03 -5.93 9.20
C GLU A 76 -2.67 -5.25 9.35
N THR A 77 -1.58 -5.97 9.09
CA THR A 77 -0.21 -5.43 9.17
C THR A 77 -0.05 -4.19 8.29
N LEU A 78 -0.57 -4.22 7.05
CA LEU A 78 -0.52 -3.07 6.14
C LEU A 78 -1.28 -1.87 6.72
N SER A 79 -2.47 -2.11 7.27
CA SER A 79 -3.32 -1.04 7.81
C SER A 79 -2.70 -0.38 9.03
N ILE A 80 -2.20 -1.20 9.96
CA ILE A 80 -1.48 -0.70 11.14
C ILE A 80 -0.26 0.12 10.73
N ALA A 81 0.56 -0.39 9.80
CA ALA A 81 1.75 0.31 9.34
C ALA A 81 1.42 1.68 8.74
N MET A 82 0.44 1.75 7.84
CA MET A 82 0.06 2.99 7.17
C MET A 82 -0.57 3.99 8.14
N ASN A 83 -1.42 3.54 9.06
CA ASN A 83 -2.00 4.39 10.10
C ASN A 83 -0.94 4.95 11.05
N ARG A 84 0.04 4.13 11.47
CA ARG A 84 1.13 4.53 12.36
C ARG A 84 2.00 5.65 11.77
N ILE A 85 2.12 5.69 10.44
CA ILE A 85 2.88 6.73 9.74
C ILE A 85 2.03 7.93 9.27
N GLY A 86 0.71 7.87 9.49
CA GLY A 86 -0.26 8.89 9.09
C GLY A 86 -0.61 8.87 7.59
N ALA A 87 -0.31 7.77 6.91
CA ALA A 87 -0.65 7.53 5.51
C ALA A 87 -1.96 6.73 5.42
N LYS A 88 -2.24 6.11 4.26
CA LYS A 88 -3.49 5.36 4.04
C LYS A 88 -3.23 3.94 3.51
N SER A 89 -4.00 2.98 3.99
CA SER A 89 -4.19 1.68 3.35
C SER A 89 -5.61 1.59 2.81
N ASP A 90 -5.80 0.71 1.83
CA ASP A 90 -7.08 0.41 1.21
C ASP A 90 -7.52 -1.02 1.54
N SER A 91 -8.82 -1.21 1.83
CA SER A 91 -9.40 -2.51 2.20
C SER A 91 -9.38 -3.56 1.09
N GLY A 92 -9.26 -3.15 -0.17
CA GLY A 92 -9.52 -4.02 -1.30
C GLY A 92 -10.98 -4.46 -1.39
N GLU A 93 -11.26 -5.42 -2.29
CA GLU A 93 -12.61 -5.79 -2.71
C GLU A 93 -13.36 -6.70 -1.72
N GLY A 94 -12.70 -7.16 -0.66
CA GLY A 94 -13.17 -8.28 0.19
C GLY A 94 -14.02 -7.87 1.39
N GLY A 95 -14.29 -6.58 1.56
CA GLY A 95 -14.86 -6.05 2.79
C GLY A 95 -13.82 -5.93 3.90
N GLU A 96 -14.28 -5.61 5.11
CA GLU A 96 -13.43 -5.47 6.28
C GLU A 96 -14.22 -5.77 7.55
N ASP A 97 -13.63 -6.54 8.47
CA ASP A 97 -14.24 -6.90 9.74
C ASP A 97 -14.52 -5.64 10.61
N PRO A 98 -15.77 -5.38 11.03
CA PRO A 98 -16.11 -4.27 11.91
C PRO A 98 -15.33 -4.22 13.24
N ALA A 99 -14.84 -5.35 13.75
CA ALA A 99 -13.99 -5.38 14.92
C ALA A 99 -12.71 -4.54 14.74
N ARG A 100 -12.27 -4.31 13.48
CA ARG A 100 -11.11 -3.50 13.16
C ARG A 100 -11.37 -2.00 13.19
N PHE A 101 -12.63 -1.55 13.27
CA PHE A 101 -12.98 -0.13 13.28
C PHE A 101 -12.63 0.58 14.59
N GLN A 102 -12.24 -0.18 15.62
CA GLN A 102 -11.76 0.32 16.90
C GLN A 102 -10.24 0.16 17.02
N LEU A 103 -9.62 1.06 17.79
CA LEU A 103 -8.22 0.92 18.16
C LEU A 103 -8.02 -0.32 19.03
N ARG A 104 -6.92 -1.02 18.82
CA ARG A 104 -6.46 -2.07 19.72
C ARG A 104 -5.99 -1.45 21.04
N GLU A 105 -5.92 -2.27 22.09
CA GLU A 105 -5.46 -1.82 23.42
C GLU A 105 -4.03 -1.23 23.39
N ASN A 106 -3.19 -1.71 22.47
CA ASN A 106 -1.83 -1.19 22.27
C ASN A 106 -1.77 0.13 21.45
N GLY A 107 -2.91 0.69 21.06
CA GLY A 107 -3.03 1.90 20.27
C GLY A 107 -2.93 1.69 18.75
N ASP A 108 -2.71 0.47 18.27
CA ASP A 108 -2.69 0.20 16.83
C ASP A 108 -4.08 0.33 16.22
N ASN A 109 -4.13 0.89 15.00
CA ASN A 109 -5.35 1.02 14.22
C ASN A 109 -5.32 0.01 13.05
N PRO A 110 -6.10 -1.08 13.12
CA PRO A 110 -6.14 -2.08 12.07
C PRO A 110 -7.14 -1.74 10.95
N SER A 111 -7.92 -0.64 11.04
CA SER A 111 -8.88 -0.24 10.01
C SER A 111 -8.20 0.43 8.82
N SER A 112 -8.55 0.00 7.59
CA SER A 112 -8.12 0.70 6.37
C SER A 112 -8.74 2.09 6.27
N ALA A 113 -7.94 3.11 5.92
CA ALA A 113 -8.44 4.47 5.77
C ALA A 113 -9.24 4.68 4.47
N ILE A 114 -8.98 3.86 3.46
CA ILE A 114 -9.69 3.82 2.18
C ILE A 114 -10.52 2.55 2.14
N LYS A 115 -11.76 2.66 1.68
CA LYS A 115 -12.69 1.52 1.53
C LYS A 115 -13.12 1.40 0.08
N GLN A 116 -12.96 0.21 -0.48
CA GLN A 116 -13.23 -0.05 -1.88
C GLN A 116 -14.65 -0.55 -2.13
N ILE A 117 -15.29 0.00 -3.15
CA ILE A 117 -16.56 -0.48 -3.70
C ILE A 117 -16.28 -1.06 -5.09
N ALA A 118 -16.23 -2.39 -5.16
CA ALA A 118 -16.06 -3.13 -6.41
C ALA A 118 -17.37 -3.79 -6.87
N SER A 119 -17.38 -4.40 -8.05
CA SER A 119 -18.58 -4.97 -8.70
C SER A 119 -19.38 -5.92 -7.79
N GLY A 120 -18.72 -6.80 -7.05
CA GLY A 120 -19.37 -7.76 -6.14
C GLY A 120 -19.92 -7.16 -4.84
N ARG A 121 -19.55 -5.92 -4.50
CA ARG A 121 -19.98 -5.22 -3.27
C ARG A 121 -19.78 -6.03 -1.98
N PHE A 122 -18.78 -6.91 -1.92
CA PHE A 122 -18.51 -7.73 -0.73
C PHE A 122 -18.19 -6.84 0.48
N GLY A 123 -18.83 -7.14 1.61
CA GLY A 123 -18.68 -6.40 2.86
C GLY A 123 -19.11 -4.93 2.83
N VAL A 124 -19.76 -4.46 1.75
CA VAL A 124 -20.24 -3.08 1.66
C VAL A 124 -21.50 -2.93 2.49
N THR A 125 -21.34 -2.35 3.68
CA THR A 125 -22.42 -2.01 4.61
C THR A 125 -22.44 -0.51 4.91
N ALA A 126 -23.53 0.00 5.50
CA ALA A 126 -23.58 1.39 5.95
C ALA A 126 -22.47 1.71 6.97
N GLU A 127 -22.17 0.78 7.88
CA GLU A 127 -21.07 0.93 8.84
C GLU A 127 -19.70 0.96 8.14
N TYR A 128 -19.45 0.02 7.22
CA TYR A 128 -18.22 -0.02 6.42
C TYR A 128 -17.96 1.29 5.68
N LEU A 129 -18.99 1.86 5.03
CA LEU A 129 -18.90 3.12 4.30
C LEU A 129 -18.67 4.32 5.24
N ASN A 130 -19.14 4.26 6.48
CA ASN A 130 -18.90 5.30 7.48
C ASN A 130 -17.55 5.14 8.22
N SER A 131 -16.93 3.96 8.17
CA SER A 131 -15.67 3.64 8.83
C SER A 131 -14.43 3.92 7.97
N CYS A 132 -14.42 5.05 7.26
CA CYS A 132 -13.36 5.41 6.33
C CYS A 132 -13.16 6.93 6.18
N LYS A 133 -12.08 7.31 5.50
CA LYS A 133 -11.80 8.70 5.09
C LYS A 133 -11.99 8.92 3.60
N GLU A 134 -12.01 7.84 2.83
CA GLU A 134 -12.07 7.87 1.38
C GLU A 134 -12.73 6.59 0.87
N ILE A 135 -13.52 6.74 -0.18
CA ILE A 135 -14.17 5.64 -0.87
C ILE A 135 -13.56 5.52 -2.25
N GLU A 136 -13.03 4.34 -2.58
CA GLU A 136 -12.55 4.02 -3.91
C GLU A 136 -13.65 3.29 -4.70
N ILE A 137 -14.09 3.86 -5.82
CA ILE A 137 -14.96 3.16 -6.76
C ILE A 137 -14.05 2.36 -7.72
N LYS A 138 -13.98 1.05 -7.51
CA LYS A 138 -13.16 0.17 -8.35
C LYS A 138 -13.87 -0.13 -9.67
N VAL A 139 -13.45 0.54 -10.73
CA VAL A 139 -13.93 0.27 -12.09
C VAL A 139 -13.17 -0.91 -12.71
N ALA A 140 -11.84 -0.95 -12.55
CA ALA A 140 -10.98 -1.96 -13.16
C ALA A 140 -9.63 -2.07 -12.43
N GLN A 141 -8.78 -3.01 -12.84
CA GLN A 141 -7.39 -3.11 -12.39
C GLN A 141 -6.45 -3.49 -13.54
N GLY A 142 -5.19 -3.04 -13.48
CA GLY A 142 -4.22 -3.25 -14.57
C GLY A 142 -3.90 -4.72 -14.89
N ALA A 143 -4.04 -5.63 -13.92
CA ALA A 143 -3.82 -7.06 -14.13
C ALA A 143 -4.90 -7.72 -15.01
N LYS A 144 -6.12 -7.18 -15.01
CA LYS A 144 -7.27 -7.70 -15.76
C LYS A 144 -8.32 -6.59 -15.97
N PRO A 145 -8.10 -5.70 -16.96
CA PRO A 145 -8.91 -4.48 -17.09
C PRO A 145 -10.36 -4.73 -17.51
N GLY A 146 -10.63 -5.84 -18.20
CA GLY A 146 -11.97 -6.19 -18.70
C GLY A 146 -12.80 -7.06 -17.74
N GLU A 147 -12.28 -7.39 -16.55
CA GLU A 147 -12.88 -8.39 -15.66
C GLU A 147 -12.81 -7.97 -14.17
N GLY A 148 -13.57 -8.66 -13.32
CA GLY A 148 -13.62 -8.44 -11.87
C GLY A 148 -12.62 -9.27 -11.06
N GLY A 149 -12.61 -9.08 -9.74
CA GLY A 149 -11.86 -9.88 -8.78
C GLY A 149 -12.13 -11.39 -8.89
N GLN A 150 -11.16 -12.21 -8.51
CA GLN A 150 -11.30 -13.67 -8.45
C GLN A 150 -10.72 -14.15 -7.13
N LEU A 151 -11.49 -14.94 -6.39
CA LEU A 151 -11.06 -15.62 -5.17
C LEU A 151 -11.35 -17.12 -5.34
N PRO A 152 -10.33 -18.00 -5.32
CA PRO A 152 -10.57 -19.44 -5.39
C PRO A 152 -11.49 -19.90 -4.25
N GLY A 153 -12.45 -20.79 -4.54
CA GLY A 153 -13.44 -21.24 -3.56
C GLY A 153 -12.83 -21.84 -2.28
N ILE A 154 -11.65 -22.47 -2.38
CA ILE A 154 -10.91 -23.00 -1.23
C ILE A 154 -10.39 -21.93 -0.25
N LYS A 155 -10.42 -20.65 -0.64
CA LYS A 155 -10.01 -19.51 0.18
C LYS A 155 -11.21 -18.69 0.67
N VAL A 156 -12.43 -19.19 0.50
CA VAL A 156 -13.64 -18.60 1.06
C VAL A 156 -13.89 -19.28 2.40
N ASP A 157 -13.52 -18.59 3.47
CA ASP A 157 -13.65 -19.00 4.87
C ASP A 157 -14.89 -18.41 5.57
#